data_AF-A0A9N9KEE5-F1
#
_entry.id   AF-A0A9N9KEE5-F1
#
_cell.length_a   1.000
_cell.length_b   1.000
_cell.length_c   1.000
_cell.angle_alpha   90.00
_cell.angle_beta   90.00
_cell.angle_gamma   90.00
#
_symmetry.space_group_name_H-M   'P 1'
#
loop_
_entity.id
_entity.type
_entity.pdbx_description
1 polymer ?
#
loop_
_entity_poly.entity_id
_entity_poly.type
_entity_poly.pdbx_seq_one_letter_code
_entity_poly.pdbx_strand_id
1 'polypeptide(L)'
;ILMNMGFFLTIIFGQLLQAIFFGRLRAVEIEHLYERSWYAVTETCLAMTIFRDEFDTRFVVTFTTLLFLKIFHWLCQDRVEF
;
A
#
# COMPACT_ATOMS: atom_id res chain seq x y z
N ILE A 1 -6.06 -18.30 13.98
CA ILE A 1 -7.18 -17.37 14.30
C ILE A 1 -6.70 -15.92 14.39
N LEU A 2 -5.69 -15.58 15.21
CA LEU A 2 -5.16 -14.19 15.29
C LEU A 2 -4.66 -13.63 13.95
N MET A 3 -3.92 -14.43 13.17
CA MET A 3 -3.35 -13.97 11.88
C MET A 3 -4.44 -13.67 10.83
N ASN A 4 -5.55 -14.42 10.86
CA ASN A 4 -6.68 -14.21 9.95
C ASN A 4 -7.44 -12.91 10.29
N MET A 5 -7.57 -12.61 11.59
CA MET A 5 -8.18 -11.37 12.08
C MET A 5 -7.28 -10.16 11.77
N GLY A 6 -5.96 -10.30 11.89
CA GLY A 6 -4.99 -9.28 11.50
C GLY A 6 -5.07 -8.95 10.01
N PHE A 7 -5.14 -9.95 9.15
CA PHE A 7 -5.31 -9.77 7.70
C PHE A 7 -6.65 -9.10 7.34
N PHE A 8 -7.71 -9.46 8.06
CA PHE A 8 -9.02 -8.85 7.86
C PHE A 8 -9.04 -7.38 8.28
N LEU A 9 -8.38 -7.05 9.40
CA LEU A 9 -8.23 -5.68 9.88
C LEU A 9 -7.38 -4.84 8.92
N THR A 10 -6.30 -5.37 8.35
CA THR A 10 -5.48 -4.63 7.37
C THR A 10 -6.24 -4.36 6.08
N ILE A 11 -7.04 -5.32 5.60
CA ILE A 11 -7.90 -5.12 4.42
C ILE A 11 -8.98 -4.07 4.72
N ILE A 12 -9.68 -4.18 5.84
CA ILE A 12 -10.71 -3.20 6.23
C ILE A 12 -10.09 -1.82 6.41
N PHE A 13 -8.93 -1.71 7.05
CA PHE A 13 -8.22 -0.45 7.23
C PHE A 13 -7.87 0.18 5.88
N GLY A 14 -7.36 -0.62 4.92
CA GLY A 14 -7.11 -0.17 3.55
C GLY A 14 -8.37 0.34 2.85
N GLN A 15 -9.49 -0.38 2.97
CA GLN A 15 -10.77 0.03 2.39
C GLN A 15 -11.35 1.28 3.06
N LEU A 16 -11.25 1.40 4.38
CA LEU A 16 -11.72 2.55 5.16
C LEU A 16 -10.97 3.81 4.75
N LEU A 17 -9.67 3.70 4.54
CA LEU A 17 -8.84 4.82 4.15
C LEU A 17 -9.07 5.24 2.70
N GLN A 18 -9.27 4.29 1.80
CA GLN A 18 -9.74 4.57 0.44
C GLN A 18 -11.09 5.31 0.46
N ALA A 19 -12.03 4.85 1.30
CA ALA A 19 -13.36 5.44 1.40
C ALA A 19 -13.36 6.84 2.04
N ILE A 20 -12.59 7.05 3.12
CA ILE A 20 -12.56 8.33 3.88
C ILE A 20 -11.94 9.45 3.04
N PHE A 21 -10.84 9.19 2.32
CA PHE A 21 -10.09 10.26 1.66
C PHE A 21 -10.49 10.50 0.21
N PHE A 22 -10.97 9.48 -0.52
CA PHE A 22 -11.22 9.60 -1.96
C PHE A 22 -12.64 9.23 -2.42
N GLY A 23 -13.45 8.57 -1.58
CA GLY A 23 -14.79 8.15 -1.96
C GLY A 23 -14.81 7.07 -3.04
N ARG A 24 -15.63 7.21 -4.09
CA ARG A 24 -15.68 6.25 -5.22
C ARG A 24 -14.51 6.51 -6.18
N LEU A 25 -13.46 5.70 -6.09
CA LEU A 25 -12.38 5.68 -7.07
C LEU A 25 -12.89 5.26 -8.45
N ARG A 26 -12.46 5.98 -9.49
CA ARG A 26 -12.69 5.59 -10.89
C ARG A 26 -11.77 4.42 -11.23
N ALA A 27 -12.20 3.59 -12.18
CA ALA A 27 -11.45 2.42 -12.63
C ALA A 27 -10.02 2.79 -13.10
N VAL A 28 -9.86 3.94 -13.77
CA VAL A 28 -8.56 4.43 -14.25
C VAL A 28 -7.57 4.73 -13.11
N GLU A 29 -8.04 5.29 -12.00
CA GLU A 29 -7.19 5.58 -10.83
C GLU A 29 -6.72 4.28 -10.16
N ILE A 30 -7.57 3.25 -10.19
CA ILE A 30 -7.27 1.93 -9.65
C ILE A 30 -6.23 1.22 -10.51
N GLU A 31 -6.34 1.29 -11.84
CA GLU A 31 -5.36 0.69 -12.76
C GLU A 31 -3.96 1.31 -12.57
N HIS A 32 -3.84 2.63 -12.59
CA HIS A 32 -2.56 3.30 -12.33
C HIS A 32 -2.00 2.98 -10.94
N LEU A 33 -2.85 2.94 -9.92
CA LEU A 33 -2.44 2.55 -8.58
C LEU A 33 -1.92 1.11 -8.53
N TYR A 34 -2.58 0.17 -9.21
CA TYR A 34 -2.19 -1.23 -9.21
C TYR A 34 -0.83 -1.43 -9.87
N GLU A 35 -0.60 -0.81 -11.02
CA GLU A 35 0.68 -0.87 -11.73
C GLU A 35 1.83 -0.31 -10.87
N ARG A 36 1.64 0.88 -10.29
CA ARG A 36 2.65 1.52 -9.43
C ARG A 36 2.87 0.77 -8.12
N SER A 37 1.81 0.23 -7.51
CA SER A 37 1.89 -0.53 -6.26
C SER A 37 2.62 -1.85 -6.45
N TRP A 38 2.33 -2.59 -7.53
CA TRP A 38 3.03 -3.83 -7.83
C TRP A 38 4.52 -3.58 -8.04
N TYR A 39 4.89 -2.51 -8.74
CA TYR A 39 6.30 -2.14 -8.95
C TYR A 39 7.01 -1.77 -7.63
N ALA A 40 6.38 -0.97 -6.76
CA ALA A 40 6.98 -0.60 -5.48
C ALA A 40 7.12 -1.80 -4.52
N VAL A 41 6.16 -2.74 -4.56
CA VAL A 41 6.23 -3.99 -3.79
C VAL A 41 7.39 -4.84 -4.29
N THR A 42 7.54 -5.05 -5.60
CA THR A 42 8.62 -5.87 -6.14
C THR A 42 9.99 -5.26 -5.89
N GLU A 43 10.16 -3.94 -6.06
CA GLU A 43 11.41 -3.25 -5.71
C GLU A 43 11.77 -3.45 -4.23
N THR A 44 10.78 -3.32 -3.34
CA THR A 44 11.06 -3.46 -1.90
C THR A 44 11.34 -4.91 -1.52
N CYS A 45 10.63 -5.87 -2.09
CA CYS A 45 10.93 -7.29 -1.93
C CYS A 45 12.32 -7.64 -2.46
N LEU A 46 12.76 -7.06 -3.57
CA LEU A 46 14.11 -7.23 -4.11
C LEU A 46 15.16 -6.64 -3.17
N ALA A 47 14.99 -5.40 -2.71
CA ALA A 47 15.90 -4.76 -1.76
C ALA A 47 15.99 -5.56 -0.45
N MET A 48 14.86 -6.01 0.07
CA MET A 48 14.76 -6.84 1.28
C MET A 48 15.45 -8.21 1.11
N THR A 49 15.31 -8.85 -0.06
CA THR A 49 15.98 -10.12 -0.35
C THR A 49 17.50 -9.95 -0.41
N ILE A 50 17.98 -8.79 -0.87
CA ILE A 50 19.41 -8.43 -0.86
C ILE A 50 19.89 -8.19 0.59
N PHE A 51 19.09 -7.54 1.42
CA PHE A 51 19.37 -7.26 2.84
C PHE A 51 18.80 -8.32 3.80
N ARG A 52 18.94 -9.60 3.45
CA ARG A 52 18.28 -10.78 4.06
C ARG A 52 18.36 -10.90 5.61
N ASP A 53 19.22 -10.16 6.29
CA ASP A 53 19.54 -10.35 7.71
C ASP A 53 18.65 -9.53 8.69
N GLU A 54 17.91 -8.50 8.23
CA GLU A 54 17.18 -7.57 9.12
C GLU A 54 15.64 -7.70 9.04
N PHE A 55 15.12 -8.92 8.94
CA PHE A 55 13.68 -9.17 8.85
C PHE A 55 12.97 -9.02 10.22
N ASP A 56 12.88 -7.78 10.71
CA ASP A 56 12.17 -7.42 11.94
C ASP A 56 10.69 -7.12 11.64
N THR A 57 9.80 -7.41 12.60
CA THR A 57 8.40 -6.96 12.60
C THR A 57 8.29 -5.43 12.42
N ARG A 58 9.28 -4.68 12.93
CA ARG A 58 9.39 -3.22 12.71
C ARG A 58 9.52 -2.84 11.24
N PHE A 59 10.22 -3.65 10.44
CA PHE A 59 10.34 -3.43 9.00
C PHE A 59 8.98 -3.53 8.32
N VAL A 60 8.19 -4.56 8.64
CA VAL A 60 6.85 -4.77 8.06
C VAL A 60 5.91 -3.60 8.36
N VAL A 61 5.95 -3.08 9.58
CA VAL A 61 5.15 -1.91 9.98
C VAL A 61 5.59 -0.66 9.21
N THR A 62 6.91 -0.42 9.13
CA THR A 62 7.48 0.74 8.43
C THR A 62 7.19 0.66 6.92
N PHE A 63 7.36 -0.51 6.32
CA PHE A 63 7.06 -0.78 4.92
C PHE A 63 5.58 -0.55 4.60
N THR A 64 4.68 -1.11 5.40
CA THR A 64 3.23 -0.93 5.23
C THR A 64 2.85 0.55 5.31
N THR A 65 3.44 1.29 6.26
CA THR A 65 3.22 2.73 6.42
C THR A 65 3.74 3.52 5.21
N LEU A 66 4.95 3.20 4.72
CA LEU A 66 5.54 3.85 3.55
C LEU A 66 4.74 3.58 2.27
N LEU A 67 4.33 2.33 2.03
CA LEU A 67 3.47 1.98 0.91
C LEU A 67 2.16 2.76 0.95
N PHE A 68 1.55 2.83 2.13
CA PHE A 68 0.32 3.55 2.35
C PHE A 68 0.47 5.04 1.99
N LEU A 69 1.52 5.70 2.48
CA LEU A 69 1.81 7.09 2.13
C LEU A 69 2.07 7.27 0.63
N LYS A 70 2.78 6.34 -0.02
CA LYS A 70 3.04 6.41 -1.48
C LYS A 70 1.77 6.29 -2.30
N ILE A 71 0.89 5.35 -1.94
CA ILE A 71 -0.43 5.17 -2.57
C ILE A 71 -1.25 6.46 -2.44
N PHE A 72 -1.27 7.05 -1.25
CA PHE A 72 -1.96 8.33 -1.00
C PHE A 72 -1.40 9.48 -1.82
N HIS A 73 -0.07 9.58 -1.91
CA HIS A 73 0.59 10.59 -2.72
C HIS A 73 0.25 10.45 -4.20
N TRP A 74 0.35 9.24 -4.76
CA TRP A 74 0.02 8.97 -6.16
C TRP A 74 -1.43 9.27 -6.48
N LEU A 75 -2.33 8.88 -5.60
CA LEU A 75 -3.76 9.11 -5.78
C LEU A 75 -4.12 10.61 -5.66
N CYS A 76 -3.43 11.35 -4.78
CA CYS A 76 -3.56 12.80 -4.69
C CYS A 76 -3.04 13.48 -5.98
N GLN A 77 -1.94 12.98 -6.56
CA GLN A 77 -1.39 13.49 -7.81
C GLN A 77 -2.34 13.24 -9.00
N ASP A 78 -2.87 12.02 -9.15
CA ASP A 78 -3.86 11.68 -10.19
C ASP A 78 -5.15 12.53 -10.06
N ARG A 79 -5.52 12.98 -8.85
CA ARG A 79 -6.63 13.91 -8.62
C ARG A 79 -6.32 15.37 -8.98
N VAL A 80 -5.06 15.78 -8.92
CA VAL A 80 -4.64 17.15 -9.26
C VAL A 80 -4.40 17.28 -10.78
N GLU A 81 -3.99 16.20 -11.44
CA GLU A 81 -3.81 16.16 -12.90
C GLU A 81 -5.14 16.12 -13.70
N PHE A 82 -6.29 15.90 -13.05
CA PHE A 82 -7.63 15.84 -13.65
C PHE A 82 -8.60 16.89 -13.09
#